data_AF-A0A6A4HL92-F1
#
_entry.id   AF-A0A6A4HL92-F1
#
_cell.length_a   1.000
_cell.length_b   1.000
_cell.length_c   1.000
_cell.angle_alpha   90.00
_cell.angle_beta   90.00
_cell.angle_gamma   90.00
#
_symmetry.space_group_name_H-M   'P 1'
#
loop_
_entity.id
_entity.type
_entity.pdbx_description
1 polymer ?
#
loop_
_entity_poly.entity_id
_entity_poly.type
_entity_poly.pdbx_seq_one_letter_code
_entity_poly.pdbx_strand_id
1 'polypeptide(L)'
;MDRVRRSARVSSILRITSPNQLDIPALHEEAKKCFDNLFPKDAQELARFQCEHAEEAMALALQNDIHRCQKPLLYYLASQTDLDASPSSRIPPSLASSITKRTHELSSKLIDRFTPLLFTPPPTSHMNCTDALAEHWMSMVISPAIDNSAMGKPLQTLESMKGVDWVGLGLCEACAKDKVDEWTEEQTAVWELMDEWIFDTK
;
A
#
# COMPACT_ATOMS: atom_id res chain seq x y z
N MET A 1 -10.82 6.40 -11.66
CA MET A 1 -10.73 7.66 -12.44
C MET A 1 -11.06 8.93 -11.65
N ASP A 2 -12.09 8.97 -10.79
CA ASP A 2 -12.49 10.22 -10.11
C ASP A 2 -11.51 10.73 -9.03
N ARG A 3 -10.94 9.86 -8.19
CA ARG A 3 -9.97 10.28 -7.14
C ARG A 3 -8.67 10.81 -7.75
N VAL A 4 -8.21 10.22 -8.86
CA VAL A 4 -6.98 10.62 -9.57
C VAL A 4 -7.10 12.03 -10.14
N ARG A 5 -8.18 12.33 -10.86
CA ARG A 5 -8.43 13.69 -11.39
C ARG A 5 -8.62 14.73 -10.30
N ARG A 6 -9.20 14.34 -9.16
CA ARG A 6 -9.30 15.20 -7.97
C ARG A 6 -7.93 15.45 -7.33
N SER A 7 -7.05 14.45 -7.30
CA SER A 7 -5.69 14.58 -6.77
C SER A 7 -4.88 15.66 -7.48
N ALA A 8 -4.82 15.63 -8.81
CA ALA A 8 -4.09 16.65 -9.59
C ALA A 8 -4.59 18.08 -9.31
N ARG A 9 -5.92 18.27 -9.20
CA ARG A 9 -6.52 19.59 -8.92
C ARG A 9 -6.18 20.08 -7.51
N VAL A 10 -6.32 19.21 -6.51
CA VAL A 10 -6.01 19.56 -5.12
C VAL A 10 -4.52 19.86 -4.96
N SER A 11 -3.63 19.09 -5.60
CA SER A 11 -2.19 19.35 -5.64
C SER A 11 -1.85 20.72 -6.23
N SER A 12 -2.51 21.14 -7.32
CA SER A 12 -2.33 22.48 -7.90
C SER A 12 -2.77 23.59 -6.94
N ILE A 13 -3.92 23.42 -6.27
CA ILE A 13 -4.43 24.39 -5.30
C ILE A 13 -3.49 24.49 -4.10
N LEU A 14 -3.01 23.35 -3.58
CA LEU A 14 -2.08 23.30 -2.46
C LEU A 14 -0.79 24.09 -2.76
N ARG A 15 -0.23 23.95 -3.97
CA ARG A 15 0.96 24.70 -4.40
C ARG A 15 0.72 26.20 -4.50
N ILE A 16 -0.31 26.60 -5.24
CA ILE A 16 -0.51 28.02 -5.57
C ILE A 16 -0.88 28.86 -4.33
N THR A 17 -1.53 28.23 -3.35
CA THR A 17 -1.94 28.86 -2.08
C THR A 17 -0.86 28.87 -1.01
N SER A 18 0.27 28.19 -1.26
CA SER A 18 1.36 28.08 -0.30
C SER A 18 2.02 29.43 0.03
N PRO A 19 2.71 29.55 1.18
CA PRO A 19 3.42 30.78 1.56
C PRO A 19 4.48 31.24 0.55
N ASN A 20 4.98 30.33 -0.28
CA ASN A 20 6.01 30.62 -1.28
C ASN A 20 5.44 31.09 -2.63
N GLN A 21 4.11 31.27 -2.74
CA GLN A 21 3.40 31.64 -3.96
C GLN A 21 2.42 32.79 -3.69
N LEU A 22 1.10 32.55 -3.80
CA LEU A 22 0.09 33.59 -3.57
C LEU A 22 -0.18 33.85 -2.09
N ASP A 23 0.29 32.98 -1.19
CA ASP A 23 0.12 33.07 0.26
C ASP A 23 -1.34 33.36 0.67
N ILE A 24 -2.18 32.33 0.57
CA ILE A 24 -3.61 32.40 0.93
C ILE A 24 -3.87 31.39 2.06
N PRO A 25 -3.54 31.72 3.32
CA PRO A 25 -3.47 30.73 4.41
C PRO A 25 -4.76 29.95 4.64
N ALA A 26 -5.91 30.63 4.62
CA ALA A 26 -7.20 29.99 4.85
C ALA A 26 -7.53 28.93 3.78
N LEU A 27 -7.22 29.24 2.51
CA LEU A 27 -7.45 28.30 1.40
C LEU A 27 -6.38 27.20 1.40
N HIS A 28 -5.15 27.52 1.80
CA HIS A 28 -4.05 26.57 1.91
C HIS A 28 -4.35 25.47 2.94
N GLU A 29 -4.82 25.85 4.13
CA GLU A 29 -5.22 24.88 5.16
C GLU A 29 -6.40 24.01 4.72
N GLU A 30 -7.35 24.57 3.97
CA GLU A 30 -8.45 23.77 3.43
C GLU A 30 -7.98 22.82 2.31
N ALA A 31 -7.02 23.26 1.49
CA ALA A 31 -6.37 22.41 0.49
C ALA A 31 -5.61 21.25 1.14
N LYS A 32 -4.94 21.47 2.29
CA LYS A 32 -4.27 20.41 3.05
C LYS A 32 -5.25 19.35 3.55
N LYS A 33 -6.40 19.75 4.11
CA LYS A 33 -7.45 18.81 4.53
C LYS A 33 -8.05 18.06 3.35
N CYS A 34 -8.31 18.75 2.25
CA CYS A 34 -8.81 18.13 1.03
C CYS A 34 -7.81 17.10 0.49
N PHE A 35 -6.51 17.42 0.54
CA PHE A 35 -5.44 16.55 0.10
C PHE A 35 -5.35 15.29 0.96
N ASP A 36 -5.33 15.43 2.29
CA ASP A 36 -5.31 14.30 3.22
C ASP A 36 -6.46 13.31 2.99
N ASN A 37 -7.66 13.81 2.72
CA ASN A 37 -8.85 12.98 2.49
C ASN A 37 -8.85 12.21 1.17
N LEU A 38 -7.88 12.42 0.28
CA LEU A 38 -7.76 11.65 -0.97
C LEU A 38 -7.19 10.25 -0.74
N PHE A 39 -6.46 10.05 0.35
CA PHE A 39 -5.65 8.86 0.59
C PHE A 39 -6.35 7.83 1.49
N PRO A 40 -6.05 6.53 1.31
CA PRO A 40 -6.59 5.45 2.13
C PRO A 40 -6.40 5.66 3.62
N LYS A 41 -7.38 5.21 4.40
CA LYS A 41 -7.36 5.32 5.87
C LYS A 41 -7.07 3.99 6.57
N ASP A 42 -7.14 2.89 5.83
CA ASP A 42 -6.95 1.52 6.31
C ASP A 42 -6.28 0.63 5.25
N ALA A 43 -5.95 -0.59 5.66
CA ALA A 43 -5.25 -1.58 4.86
C ALA A 43 -6.05 -2.03 3.62
N GLN A 44 -7.37 -2.16 3.78
CA GLN A 44 -8.26 -2.70 2.76
C GLN A 44 -8.52 -1.67 1.64
N GLU A 45 -8.68 -0.39 1.99
CA GLU A 45 -8.69 0.70 1.03
C GLU A 45 -7.35 0.80 0.30
N LEU A 46 -6.24 0.67 1.02
CA LEU A 46 -4.89 0.76 0.45
C LEU A 46 -4.58 -0.39 -0.51
N ALA A 47 -5.04 -1.61 -0.22
CA ALA A 47 -4.88 -2.75 -1.11
C ALA A 47 -5.50 -2.54 -2.51
N ARG A 48 -6.49 -1.66 -2.63
CA ARG A 48 -7.16 -1.35 -3.91
C ARG A 48 -6.81 0.05 -4.44
N PHE A 49 -5.92 0.75 -3.74
CA PHE A 49 -5.58 2.12 -4.05
C PHE A 49 -4.64 2.21 -5.25
N GLN A 50 -4.90 3.20 -6.09
CA GLN A 50 -4.06 3.57 -7.22
C GLN A 50 -3.80 5.06 -7.18
N CYS A 51 -2.54 5.44 -7.34
CA CYS A 51 -2.10 6.83 -7.31
C CYS A 51 -1.18 7.12 -8.48
N GLU A 52 -1.66 7.92 -9.43
CA GLU A 52 -0.80 8.53 -10.43
C GLU A 52 0.06 9.61 -9.74
N HIS A 53 1.34 9.65 -10.07
CA HIS A 53 2.30 10.62 -9.52
C HIS A 53 2.46 10.56 -7.99
N ALA A 54 2.50 9.34 -7.42
CA ALA A 54 2.65 9.13 -5.98
C ALA A 54 3.90 9.81 -5.38
N GLU A 55 5.01 9.89 -6.11
CA GLU A 55 6.21 10.61 -5.67
C GLU A 55 5.93 12.11 -5.48
N GLU A 56 5.21 12.71 -6.42
CA GLU A 56 4.84 14.13 -6.39
C GLU A 56 3.88 14.41 -5.23
N ALA A 57 2.94 13.50 -4.98
CA ALA A 57 2.04 13.57 -3.83
C ALA A 57 2.79 13.42 -2.51
N MET A 58 3.75 12.50 -2.42
CA MET A 58 4.60 12.32 -1.23
C MET A 58 5.46 13.56 -0.97
N ALA A 59 6.02 14.15 -2.02
CA ALA A 59 6.78 15.39 -1.91
C ALA A 59 5.92 16.54 -1.36
N LEU A 60 4.69 16.69 -1.87
CA LEU A 60 3.74 17.67 -1.35
C LEU A 60 3.36 17.43 0.11
N ALA A 61 3.15 16.17 0.49
CA ALA A 61 2.83 15.81 1.87
C ALA A 61 3.97 16.20 2.83
N LEU A 62 5.22 15.95 2.43
CA LEU A 62 6.40 16.32 3.21
C LEU A 62 6.61 17.84 3.29
N GLN A 63 6.44 18.55 2.17
CA GLN A 63 6.62 20.01 2.12
C GLN A 63 5.59 20.81 2.93
N ASN A 64 4.42 20.23 3.16
CA ASN A 64 3.29 20.90 3.84
C ASN A 64 2.94 20.24 5.18
N ASP A 65 3.83 19.39 5.72
CA ASP A 65 3.68 18.68 6.99
C ASP A 65 2.34 17.90 7.13
N ILE A 66 1.88 17.29 6.03
CA ILE A 66 0.66 16.49 5.98
C ILE A 66 1.02 15.04 6.32
N HIS A 67 1.11 14.70 7.60
CA HIS A 67 1.65 13.41 8.05
C HIS A 67 0.77 12.20 7.72
N ARG A 68 -0.55 12.35 7.82
CA ARG A 68 -1.48 11.21 7.78
C ARG A 68 -1.52 10.48 6.42
N CYS A 69 -1.29 11.18 5.32
CA CYS A 69 -1.21 10.56 4.00
C CYS A 69 0.18 10.00 3.64
N GLN A 70 1.22 10.25 4.45
CA GLN A 70 2.58 9.79 4.16
C GLN A 70 2.70 8.27 4.20
N LYS A 71 2.05 7.61 5.18
CA LYS A 71 2.04 6.14 5.32
C LYS A 71 1.49 5.43 4.07
N PRO A 72 0.25 5.71 3.62
CA PRO A 72 -0.28 5.05 2.42
C PRO A 72 0.50 5.40 1.15
N LEU A 73 1.06 6.61 1.05
CA LEU A 73 1.91 7.00 -0.07
C LEU A 73 3.25 6.24 -0.09
N LEU A 74 3.93 6.14 1.04
CA LEU A 74 5.18 5.39 1.17
C LEU A 74 4.98 3.91 0.87
N TYR A 75 3.91 3.30 1.39
CA TYR A 75 3.57 1.92 1.03
C TYR A 75 3.35 1.77 -0.46
N TYR A 76 2.51 2.64 -1.05
CA TYR A 76 2.21 2.56 -2.47
C TYR A 76 3.48 2.62 -3.30
N LEU A 77 4.41 3.53 -2.98
CA LEU A 77 5.73 3.65 -3.61
C LEU A 77 6.58 2.40 -3.37
N ALA A 78 6.66 1.89 -2.14
CA ALA A 78 7.48 0.71 -1.79
C ALA A 78 6.98 -0.58 -2.45
N SER A 79 5.70 -0.60 -2.78
CA SER A 79 5.02 -1.68 -3.47
C SER A 79 5.13 -1.57 -5.00
N GLN A 80 5.63 -0.46 -5.56
CA GLN A 80 5.91 -0.38 -7.01
C GLN A 80 7.23 -1.07 -7.33
N THR A 81 7.24 -1.86 -8.40
CA THR A 81 8.44 -2.55 -8.91
C THR A 81 9.41 -1.64 -9.65
N ASP A 82 8.94 -0.50 -10.16
CA ASP A 82 9.75 0.45 -10.93
C ASP A 82 10.23 1.61 -10.04
N LEU A 83 11.13 1.32 -9.10
CA LEU A 83 11.84 2.37 -8.35
C LEU A 83 13.02 2.98 -9.13
N ASP A 84 13.34 2.41 -10.29
CA ASP A 84 14.39 2.91 -11.20
C ASP A 84 13.86 3.94 -12.22
N ALA A 85 12.58 4.30 -12.17
CA ALA A 85 12.06 5.41 -12.95
C ALA A 85 12.80 6.69 -12.54
N SER A 86 13.32 7.43 -13.53
CA SER A 86 14.02 8.68 -13.26
C SER A 86 13.14 9.59 -12.40
N PRO A 87 13.67 10.17 -11.31
CA PRO A 87 12.88 10.97 -10.39
C PRO A 87 12.16 12.08 -11.16
N SER A 88 10.89 12.28 -10.85
CA SER A 88 10.11 13.36 -11.47
C SER A 88 10.89 14.68 -11.37
N SER A 89 11.10 15.36 -12.51
CA SER A 89 11.78 16.66 -12.58
C SER A 89 11.10 17.76 -11.76
N ARG A 90 9.91 17.48 -11.22
CA ARG A 90 9.11 18.37 -10.36
C ARG A 90 9.45 18.27 -8.88
N ILE A 91 10.30 17.33 -8.47
CA ILE A 91 10.66 17.10 -7.07
C ILE A 91 12.10 17.55 -6.82
N PRO A 92 12.38 18.30 -5.74
CA PRO A 92 13.75 18.63 -5.37
C PRO A 92 14.61 17.36 -5.20
N PRO A 93 15.87 17.32 -5.70
CA PRO A 93 16.71 16.12 -5.64
C PRO A 93 16.92 15.56 -4.23
N SER A 94 17.03 16.44 -3.22
CA SER A 94 17.16 16.04 -1.81
C SER A 94 15.92 15.35 -1.25
N LEU A 95 14.74 15.73 -1.74
CA LEU A 95 13.47 15.15 -1.32
C LEU A 95 13.24 13.82 -2.05
N ALA A 96 13.57 13.77 -3.34
CA ALA A 96 13.53 12.53 -4.12
C ALA A 96 14.41 11.46 -3.47
N SER A 97 15.67 11.78 -3.13
CA SER A 97 16.57 10.81 -2.48
C SER A 97 16.08 10.36 -1.10
N SER A 98 15.47 11.26 -0.32
CA SER A 98 14.85 10.92 0.97
C SER A 98 13.67 9.95 0.80
N ILE A 99 12.80 10.21 -0.19
CA ILE A 99 11.67 9.34 -0.52
C ILE A 99 12.17 7.96 -0.98
N THR A 100 13.12 7.90 -1.91
CA THR A 100 13.69 6.65 -2.41
C THR A 100 14.28 5.82 -1.27
N LYS A 101 15.05 6.44 -0.36
CA LYS A 101 15.63 5.77 0.80
C LYS A 101 14.55 5.13 1.69
N ARG A 102 13.55 5.92 2.10
CA ARG A 102 12.44 5.43 2.95
C ARG A 102 11.65 4.32 2.26
N THR A 103 11.47 4.45 0.95
CA THR A 103 10.75 3.48 0.12
C THR A 103 11.49 2.15 0.07
N HIS A 104 12.80 2.16 -0.14
CA HIS A 104 13.63 0.96 -0.14
C HIS A 104 13.67 0.28 1.25
N GLU A 105 13.83 1.06 2.32
CA GLU A 105 13.80 0.55 3.70
C GLU A 105 12.46 -0.13 4.02
N LEU A 106 11.35 0.50 3.65
CA LEU A 106 10.01 -0.08 3.84
C LEU A 106 9.80 -1.33 2.98
N SER A 107 10.22 -1.30 1.71
CA SER A 107 10.10 -2.44 0.80
C SER A 107 10.82 -3.67 1.34
N SER A 108 12.04 -3.52 1.85
CA SER A 108 12.79 -4.62 2.50
C SER A 108 12.01 -5.22 3.66
N LYS A 109 11.49 -4.39 4.58
CA LYS A 109 10.73 -4.87 5.74
C LYS A 109 9.43 -5.59 5.35
N LEU A 110 8.74 -5.10 4.31
CA LEU A 110 7.54 -5.74 3.78
C LEU A 110 7.87 -7.13 3.20
N ILE A 111 8.92 -7.23 2.40
CA ILE A 111 9.37 -8.50 1.81
C ILE A 111 9.78 -9.47 2.91
N ASP A 112 10.58 -9.04 3.88
CA ASP A 112 11.05 -9.87 4.99
C ASP A 112 9.87 -10.44 5.80
N ARG A 113 8.86 -9.62 6.09
CA ARG A 113 7.66 -10.04 6.82
C ARG A 113 6.77 -10.98 6.00
N PHE A 114 6.57 -10.69 4.72
CA PHE A 114 5.54 -11.35 3.92
C PHE A 114 6.01 -12.66 3.26
N THR A 115 7.31 -12.77 2.95
CA THR A 115 7.89 -13.94 2.28
C THR A 115 7.54 -15.27 2.99
N PRO A 116 7.67 -15.41 4.34
CA PRO A 116 7.31 -16.65 5.02
C PRO A 116 5.83 -17.04 4.86
N LEU A 117 4.93 -16.06 4.88
CA LEU A 117 3.49 -16.27 4.69
C LEU A 117 3.18 -16.71 3.26
N LEU A 118 3.84 -16.09 2.28
CA LEU A 118 3.61 -16.38 0.87
C LEU A 118 4.04 -17.81 0.48
N PHE A 119 5.17 -18.28 1.01
CA PHE A 119 5.75 -19.58 0.64
C PHE A 119 5.35 -20.74 1.55
N THR A 120 4.53 -20.49 2.58
CA THR A 120 4.06 -21.52 3.51
C THR A 120 2.53 -21.54 3.51
N PRO A 121 1.89 -22.53 2.88
CA PRO A 121 0.43 -22.65 2.96
C PRO A 121 0.01 -22.83 4.43
N PRO A 122 -0.92 -22.00 4.95
CA PRO A 122 -1.35 -22.10 6.33
C PRO A 122 -2.24 -23.33 6.52
N PRO A 123 -2.24 -23.97 7.70
CA PRO A 123 -3.18 -25.03 7.99
C PRO A 123 -4.61 -24.48 8.10
N THR A 124 -5.60 -25.34 7.91
CA THR A 124 -7.01 -25.08 8.23
C THR A 124 -7.49 -25.98 9.38
N SER A 125 -8.68 -25.69 9.91
CA SER A 125 -9.30 -26.48 10.99
C SER A 125 -9.66 -27.92 10.59
N HIS A 126 -9.72 -28.24 9.29
CA HIS A 126 -10.05 -29.58 8.79
C HIS A 126 -8.94 -30.12 7.88
N MET A 127 -8.51 -31.38 8.08
CA MET A 127 -7.38 -31.95 7.31
C MET A 127 -7.60 -31.91 5.79
N ASN A 128 -8.78 -32.33 5.31
CA ASN A 128 -9.10 -32.31 3.88
C ASN A 128 -9.06 -30.89 3.29
N CYS A 129 -9.44 -29.87 4.07
CA CYS A 129 -9.37 -28.48 3.64
C CYS A 129 -7.93 -27.96 3.61
N THR A 130 -7.07 -28.44 4.53
CA THR A 130 -5.63 -28.16 4.49
C THR A 130 -4.99 -28.75 3.26
N ASP A 131 -5.32 -30.00 2.91
CA ASP A 131 -4.80 -30.66 1.72
C ASP A 131 -5.23 -29.93 0.45
N ALA A 132 -6.52 -29.58 0.33
CA ALA A 132 -7.05 -28.81 -0.81
C ALA A 132 -6.41 -27.41 -0.92
N LEU A 133 -6.23 -26.71 0.19
CA LEU A 133 -5.57 -25.41 0.21
C LEU A 133 -4.11 -25.53 -0.25
N ALA A 134 -3.38 -26.52 0.27
CA ALA A 134 -1.98 -26.76 -0.09
C ALA A 134 -1.82 -27.16 -1.57
N GLU A 135 -2.72 -27.99 -2.11
CA GLU A 135 -2.74 -28.41 -3.52
C GLU A 135 -2.86 -27.20 -4.46
N HIS A 136 -3.70 -26.22 -4.13
CA HIS A 136 -3.95 -25.05 -4.96
C HIS A 136 -3.07 -23.84 -4.63
N TRP A 137 -2.28 -23.89 -3.55
CA TRP A 137 -1.49 -22.75 -3.08
C TRP A 137 -0.50 -22.24 -4.13
N MET A 138 0.20 -23.15 -4.80
CA MET A 138 1.20 -22.80 -5.81
C MET A 138 0.58 -22.00 -6.97
N SER A 139 -0.53 -22.48 -7.52
CA SER A 139 -1.17 -21.87 -8.69
C SER A 139 -1.98 -20.62 -8.35
N MET A 140 -2.62 -20.57 -7.18
CA MET A 140 -3.53 -19.48 -6.81
C MET A 140 -2.84 -18.36 -6.02
N VAL A 141 -1.71 -18.64 -5.38
CA VAL A 141 -1.03 -17.68 -4.51
C VAL A 141 0.41 -17.42 -4.96
N ILE A 142 1.24 -18.45 -5.07
CA ILE A 142 2.68 -18.25 -5.36
C ILE A 142 2.91 -17.76 -6.79
N SER A 143 2.38 -18.46 -7.79
CA SER A 143 2.57 -18.08 -9.21
C SER A 143 2.09 -16.66 -9.50
N PRO A 144 0.86 -16.23 -9.12
CA PRO A 144 0.42 -14.86 -9.31
C PRO A 144 1.28 -13.83 -8.58
N ALA A 145 1.80 -14.17 -7.40
CA ALA A 145 2.68 -13.28 -6.66
C ALA A 145 4.06 -13.12 -7.32
N ILE A 146 4.58 -14.15 -7.97
CA ILE A 146 5.81 -14.06 -8.77
C ILE A 146 5.55 -13.22 -10.03
N ASP A 147 4.51 -13.54 -10.80
CA ASP A 147 4.21 -12.90 -12.09
C ASP A 147 3.94 -11.39 -11.94
N ASN A 148 3.31 -10.97 -10.85
CA ASN A 148 3.00 -9.57 -10.58
C ASN A 148 4.04 -8.88 -9.68
N SER A 149 5.16 -9.56 -9.38
CA SER A 149 6.19 -9.09 -8.43
C SER A 149 5.56 -8.59 -7.12
N ALA A 150 4.63 -9.37 -6.59
CA ALA A 150 3.78 -9.04 -5.45
C ALA A 150 4.40 -9.41 -4.09
N MET A 151 5.67 -9.85 -4.07
CA MET A 151 6.42 -10.11 -2.83
C MET A 151 6.53 -8.84 -1.97
N GLY A 152 6.67 -7.67 -2.60
CA GLY A 152 6.63 -6.36 -1.92
C GLY A 152 5.24 -5.75 -1.81
N LYS A 153 4.17 -6.50 -2.11
CA LYS A 153 2.78 -6.02 -2.18
C LYS A 153 1.84 -6.81 -1.24
N PRO A 154 2.17 -6.96 0.07
CA PRO A 154 1.44 -7.85 0.97
C PRO A 154 -0.06 -7.54 1.04
N LEU A 155 -0.45 -6.26 1.10
CA LEU A 155 -1.87 -5.89 1.19
C LEU A 155 -2.65 -6.27 -0.07
N GLN A 156 -2.08 -6.04 -1.26
CA GLN A 156 -2.68 -6.42 -2.54
C GLN A 156 -2.77 -7.94 -2.70
N THR A 157 -1.72 -8.67 -2.29
CA THR A 157 -1.68 -10.13 -2.39
C THR A 157 -2.73 -10.76 -1.47
N LEU A 158 -2.79 -10.34 -0.20
CA LEU A 158 -3.83 -10.79 0.74
C LEU A 158 -5.24 -10.45 0.23
N GLU A 159 -5.42 -9.28 -0.40
CA GLU A 159 -6.70 -8.92 -1.00
C GLU A 159 -7.08 -9.84 -2.15
N SER A 160 -6.10 -10.21 -2.98
CA SER A 160 -6.31 -11.12 -4.11
C SER A 160 -6.64 -12.54 -3.63
N MET A 161 -5.96 -13.01 -2.58
CA MET A 161 -6.22 -14.32 -1.96
C MET A 161 -7.65 -14.43 -1.43
N LYS A 162 -8.18 -13.38 -0.81
CA LYS A 162 -9.59 -13.32 -0.36
C LYS A 162 -10.60 -13.39 -1.51
N GLY A 163 -10.20 -12.99 -2.72
CA GLY A 163 -11.05 -13.02 -3.91
C GLY A 163 -11.11 -14.38 -4.63
N VAL A 164 -10.31 -15.36 -4.20
CA VAL A 164 -10.32 -16.71 -4.79
C VAL A 164 -11.53 -17.51 -4.30
N ASP A 165 -12.18 -18.24 -5.21
CA ASP A 165 -13.26 -19.18 -4.87
C ASP A 165 -12.71 -20.46 -4.23
N TRP A 166 -12.30 -20.36 -2.97
CA TRP A 166 -11.74 -21.49 -2.23
C TRP A 166 -12.75 -22.63 -2.02
N VAL A 167 -14.05 -22.32 -1.97
CA VAL A 167 -15.10 -23.34 -1.81
C VAL A 167 -15.20 -24.18 -3.08
N GLY A 168 -15.19 -23.53 -4.25
CA GLY A 168 -15.11 -24.22 -5.55
C GLY A 168 -13.84 -25.06 -5.72
N LEU A 169 -12.79 -24.76 -4.96
CA LEU A 169 -11.51 -25.49 -4.91
C LEU A 169 -11.45 -26.56 -3.80
N GLY A 170 -12.55 -26.85 -3.11
CA GLY A 170 -12.65 -27.98 -2.19
C GLY A 170 -12.52 -27.63 -0.69
N LEU A 171 -12.39 -26.36 -0.33
CA LEU A 171 -12.55 -25.95 1.07
C LEU A 171 -14.03 -25.96 1.45
N CYS A 172 -14.35 -26.26 2.72
CA CYS A 172 -15.68 -26.01 3.23
C CYS A 172 -15.89 -24.51 3.49
N GLU A 173 -17.15 -24.07 3.50
CA GLU A 173 -17.52 -22.66 3.71
C GLU A 173 -16.91 -22.07 5.00
N ALA A 174 -16.89 -22.85 6.08
CA ALA A 174 -16.32 -22.42 7.35
C ALA A 174 -14.82 -22.14 7.23
N CYS A 175 -14.03 -23.08 6.69
CA CYS A 175 -12.59 -22.88 6.53
C CYS A 175 -12.24 -21.78 5.52
N ALA A 176 -13.02 -21.63 4.44
CA ALA A 176 -12.85 -20.54 3.50
C ALA A 176 -13.10 -19.17 4.17
N LYS A 177 -14.17 -19.07 4.97
CA LYS A 177 -14.47 -17.87 5.75
C LYS A 177 -13.37 -17.56 6.77
N ASP A 178 -12.93 -18.55 7.54
CA ASP A 178 -11.87 -18.39 8.54
C ASP A 178 -10.60 -17.83 7.89
N LYS A 179 -10.23 -18.32 6.69
CA LYS A 179 -9.06 -17.81 5.96
C LYS A 179 -9.23 -16.37 5.48
N VAL A 180 -10.42 -16.00 5.01
CA VAL A 180 -10.72 -14.61 4.65
C VAL A 180 -10.60 -13.68 5.86
N ASP A 181 -11.07 -14.12 7.02
CA ASP A 181 -10.97 -13.38 8.28
C ASP A 181 -9.48 -13.27 8.72
N GLU A 182 -8.73 -14.37 8.74
CA GLU A 182 -7.28 -14.39 9.02
C GLU A 182 -6.47 -13.45 8.11
N TRP A 183 -6.72 -13.46 6.80
CA TRP A 183 -5.99 -12.58 5.87
C TRP A 183 -6.38 -11.11 6.03
N THR A 184 -7.60 -10.83 6.49
CA THR A 184 -8.03 -9.47 6.83
C THR A 184 -7.35 -8.97 8.10
N GLU A 185 -7.17 -9.85 9.09
CA GLU A 185 -6.38 -9.57 10.29
C GLU A 185 -4.92 -9.31 9.94
N GLU A 186 -4.29 -10.14 9.09
CA GLU A 186 -2.91 -9.92 8.66
C GLU A 186 -2.74 -8.61 7.88
N GLN A 187 -3.68 -8.23 7.01
CA GLN A 187 -3.65 -6.91 6.36
C GLN A 187 -3.62 -5.77 7.38
N THR A 188 -4.43 -5.90 8.44
CA THR A 188 -4.50 -4.90 9.51
C THR A 188 -3.20 -4.88 10.31
N ALA A 189 -2.65 -6.04 10.65
CA ALA A 189 -1.37 -6.16 11.35
C ALA A 189 -0.20 -5.56 10.56
N VAL A 190 -0.10 -5.85 9.26
CA VAL A 190 0.92 -5.23 8.38
C VAL A 190 0.76 -3.72 8.35
N TRP A 191 -0.47 -3.21 8.24
CA TRP A 191 -0.72 -1.77 8.28
C TRP A 191 -0.26 -1.15 9.60
N GLU A 192 -0.58 -1.74 10.76
CA GLU A 192 -0.16 -1.21 12.06
C GLU A 192 1.38 -1.22 12.22
N LEU A 193 2.05 -2.32 11.84
CA LEU A 193 3.51 -2.43 11.89
C LEU A 193 4.24 -1.38 11.05
N MET A 194 3.61 -0.91 9.96
CA MET A 194 4.21 0.15 9.15
C MET A 194 4.37 1.46 9.92
N ASP A 195 3.54 1.75 10.93
CA ASP A 195 3.72 2.95 11.76
C ASP A 195 5.06 2.90 12.48
N GLU A 196 5.41 1.75 13.06
CA GLU A 196 6.72 1.52 13.67
C GLU A 196 7.83 1.63 12.61
N TRP A 197 7.65 0.99 11.45
CA TRP A 197 8.71 0.95 10.46
C TRP A 197 9.05 2.30 9.81
N ILE A 198 8.04 3.17 9.68
CA ILE A 198 8.16 4.48 9.03
C ILE A 198 8.56 5.57 10.02
N PHE A 199 8.08 5.50 11.27
CA PHE A 199 8.27 6.56 12.26
C PHE A 199 9.33 6.26 13.32
N ASP A 200 9.82 5.02 13.44
CA ASP A 200 10.84 4.62 14.43
C ASP A 200 12.29 4.78 13.94
N THR A 201 12.52 5.50 12.82
CA THR A 201 13.86 6.00 12.48
C THR A 201 14.22 7.19 13.37
N LYS A 202 14.63 6.91 14.60
CA LYS A 202 15.41 7.81 15.47
C LYS A 202 16.86 7.38 15.55
#